data_AF-A0A927T5K7-F1
#
_entry.id   AF-A0A927T5K7-F1
#
_cell.length_a   1.000
_cell.length_b   1.000
_cell.length_c   1.000
_cell.angle_alpha   90.00
_cell.angle_beta   90.00
_cell.angle_gamma   90.00
#
_symmetry.space_group_name_H-M   'P 1'
#
loop_
_entity.id
_entity.type
_entity.pdbx_description
1 polymer ?
#
loop_
_entity_poly.entity_id
_entity_poly.type
_entity_poly.pdbx_seq_one_letter_code
_entity_poly.pdbx_strand_id
1 'polypeptide(L)'
;MDKAKKVVPVVIVCVIVAYVIFRCVFSVNEQTNAVITQFGRVVDVKTAGVYFIPPWQSVKKVDVTTHGTSIGYVIEEDGQKGAYPVDENNAIMITSDFNLLNIDFYIEYKVSDPIAYLYNAEEPDEILKNITMASIRNVVSNYTVDEAMTTGKNQIQSDIKADIVRSLDEQKIGLSLVNITIQDSRPPVDSVVSAFKAVETAKQGADTAMNQALQYKNQQIPAAEADADAIVQKANAYKATRLAEAEGQVARFNEMYKEYSRFPEVTRKRLFFEKMEELMPNVKVIITDGSTQTMLPLDDFASSSDTQAVTVTENASSGNDNTEEEVTEDEE
;
A
#
# COMPACT_ATOMS: atom_id res chain seq x y z
N MET A 1 -88.66 -14.20 25.77
CA MET A 1 -87.82 -14.22 24.54
C MET A 1 -87.54 -12.82 23.95
N ASP A 2 -88.25 -11.75 24.33
CA ASP A 2 -88.06 -10.43 23.69
C ASP A 2 -86.83 -9.63 24.13
N LYS A 3 -86.30 -9.86 25.34
CA LYS A 3 -85.04 -9.20 25.76
C LYS A 3 -83.85 -9.70 24.94
N ALA A 4 -83.83 -10.99 24.58
CA ALA A 4 -82.80 -11.60 23.73
C ALA A 4 -82.77 -10.97 22.32
N LYS A 5 -83.94 -10.69 21.73
CA LYS A 5 -84.04 -10.04 20.40
C LYS A 5 -83.57 -8.58 20.39
N LYS A 6 -83.62 -7.87 21.51
CA LYS A 6 -83.13 -6.49 21.65
C LYS A 6 -81.63 -6.39 22.00
N VAL A 7 -81.04 -7.40 22.65
CA VAL A 7 -79.59 -7.39 22.95
C VAL A 7 -78.73 -7.83 21.76
N VAL A 8 -79.25 -8.68 20.86
CA VAL A 8 -78.54 -9.11 19.64
C VAL A 8 -78.06 -7.92 18.77
N PRO A 9 -78.90 -6.92 18.41
CA PRO A 9 -78.42 -5.79 17.61
C PRO A 9 -77.39 -4.92 18.35
N VAL A 10 -77.50 -4.78 19.68
CA VAL A 10 -76.53 -4.02 20.49
C VAL A 10 -75.17 -4.72 20.50
N VAL A 11 -75.16 -6.04 20.63
CA VAL A 11 -73.93 -6.85 20.58
C VAL A 11 -73.28 -6.75 19.20
N ILE A 12 -74.06 -6.81 18.12
CA ILE A 12 -73.55 -6.66 16.75
C ILE A 12 -72.90 -5.28 16.55
N VAL A 13 -73.55 -4.20 17.01
CA VAL A 13 -72.98 -2.84 16.94
C VAL A 13 -71.68 -2.74 17.73
N CYS A 14 -71.63 -3.29 18.95
CA CYS A 14 -70.39 -3.31 19.75
C CYS A 14 -69.25 -4.07 19.04
N VAL A 15 -69.55 -5.21 18.41
CA VAL A 15 -68.57 -5.99 17.65
C VAL A 15 -68.06 -5.22 16.43
N ILE A 16 -68.95 -4.53 15.70
CA ILE A 16 -68.56 -3.69 14.56
C ILE A 16 -67.69 -2.52 15.03
N VAL A 17 -68.05 -1.84 16.12
CA VAL A 17 -67.26 -0.74 16.67
C VAL A 17 -65.89 -1.22 17.14
N ALA A 18 -65.83 -2.36 17.86
CA ALA A 18 -64.56 -2.95 18.27
C ALA A 18 -63.69 -3.35 17.07
N TYR A 19 -64.30 -3.89 16.02
CA TYR A 19 -63.61 -4.22 14.77
C TYR A 19 -63.05 -2.98 14.07
N VAL A 20 -63.82 -1.89 14.01
CA VAL A 20 -63.38 -0.60 13.44
C VAL A 20 -62.22 -0.02 14.25
N ILE A 21 -62.31 0.01 15.59
CA ILE A 21 -61.25 0.51 16.46
C ILE A 21 -59.97 -0.33 16.31
N PHE A 22 -60.09 -1.65 16.21
CA PHE A 22 -58.93 -2.51 16.03
C PHE A 22 -58.23 -2.25 14.68
N ARG A 23 -59.00 -1.98 13.61
CA ARG A 23 -58.46 -1.61 12.29
C ARG A 23 -57.81 -0.23 12.24
N CYS A 24 -58.02 0.61 13.25
CA CYS A 24 -57.45 1.95 13.34
C CYS A 24 -56.03 1.96 13.93
N VAL A 25 -55.55 0.86 14.51
CA VAL A 25 -54.19 0.75 15.04
C VAL A 25 -53.24 0.31 13.94
N PHE A 26 -52.16 1.04 13.73
CA PHE A 26 -51.09 0.64 12.81
C PHE A 26 -49.71 0.95 13.42
N SER A 27 -48.72 0.18 12.96
CA SER A 27 -47.31 0.35 13.34
C SER A 27 -46.48 0.75 12.13
N VAL A 28 -45.52 1.64 12.38
CA VAL A 28 -44.54 2.16 11.42
C VAL A 28 -43.14 1.73 11.88
N ASN A 29 -42.38 1.12 10.97
CA ASN A 29 -41.02 0.68 11.22
C ASN A 29 -40.04 1.86 11.08
N GLU A 30 -38.86 1.77 11.68
CA GLU A 30 -37.79 2.80 11.61
C GLU A 30 -37.30 3.08 10.18
N GLN A 31 -37.41 2.09 9.30
CA GLN A 31 -37.03 2.19 7.88
C GLN A 31 -38.10 2.86 7.01
N THR A 32 -39.29 3.15 7.55
CA THR A 32 -40.42 3.63 6.76
C THR A 32 -41.06 4.87 7.37
N ASN A 33 -41.48 5.81 6.55
CA ASN A 33 -42.35 6.91 6.97
C ASN A 33 -43.77 6.69 6.45
N ALA A 34 -44.75 6.97 7.29
CA ALA A 34 -46.17 6.86 6.94
C ALA A 34 -46.75 8.23 6.61
N VAL A 35 -47.13 8.44 5.36
CA VAL A 35 -47.83 9.63 4.89
C VAL A 35 -49.33 9.41 5.04
N ILE A 36 -49.96 10.23 5.86
CA ILE A 36 -51.39 10.15 6.16
C ILE A 36 -52.13 11.16 5.31
N THR A 37 -53.13 10.66 4.58
CA THR A 37 -54.01 11.50 3.75
C THR A 37 -55.45 11.38 4.18
N GLN A 38 -56.17 12.49 4.11
CA GLN A 38 -57.59 12.56 4.38
C GLN A 38 -58.28 13.26 3.20
N PHE A 39 -59.19 12.56 2.53
CA PHE A 39 -59.91 13.06 1.36
C PHE A 39 -59.01 13.71 0.30
N GLY A 40 -57.82 13.13 0.06
CA GLY A 40 -56.85 13.62 -0.93
C GLY A 40 -55.95 14.76 -0.46
N ARG A 41 -56.09 15.27 0.77
CA ARG A 41 -55.15 16.22 1.37
C ARG A 41 -54.19 15.50 2.31
N VAL A 42 -52.92 15.87 2.28
CA VAL A 42 -51.92 15.41 3.26
C VAL A 42 -52.20 16.07 4.60
N VAL A 43 -52.34 15.27 5.65
CA VAL A 43 -52.63 15.74 7.01
C VAL A 43 -51.37 15.76 7.84
N ASP A 44 -50.60 14.67 7.81
CA ASP A 44 -49.41 14.51 8.64
C ASP A 44 -48.49 13.41 8.09
N VAL A 45 -47.22 13.47 8.50
CA VAL A 45 -46.21 12.44 8.24
C VAL A 45 -45.76 11.86 9.57
N LYS A 46 -45.98 10.56 9.77
CA LYS A 46 -45.59 9.85 10.99
C LYS A 46 -44.35 9.00 10.75
N THR A 47 -43.36 9.17 11.62
CA THR A 47 -42.14 8.35 11.68
C THR A 47 -42.40 7.08 12.51
N ALA A 48 -41.37 6.32 12.85
CA ALA A 48 -41.44 5.09 13.62
C ALA A 48 -42.33 5.21 14.87
N GLY A 49 -43.19 4.20 15.10
CA GLY A 49 -44.09 4.17 16.24
C GLY A 49 -45.44 3.52 15.96
N VAL A 50 -46.22 3.36 17.02
CA VAL A 50 -47.59 2.86 16.96
C VAL A 50 -48.54 4.05 17.03
N TYR A 51 -49.46 4.12 16.08
CA TYR A 51 -50.39 5.25 15.97
C TYR A 51 -51.82 4.73 15.78
N PHE A 52 -52.76 5.56 16.21
CA PHE A 52 -54.20 5.34 16.03
C PHE A 52 -54.72 6.33 15.00
N ILE A 53 -55.27 5.82 13.89
CA ILE A 53 -55.80 6.63 12.80
C ILE A 53 -57.29 6.33 12.58
N PRO A 54 -58.13 7.36 12.45
CA PRO A 54 -59.53 7.17 12.09
C PRO A 54 -59.72 6.49 10.72
N PRO A 55 -60.81 5.72 10.51
CA PRO A 55 -60.99 4.86 9.34
C PRO A 55 -61.20 5.61 8.01
N TRP A 56 -61.43 6.92 8.04
CA TRP A 56 -61.56 7.78 6.85
C TRP A 56 -60.23 8.38 6.36
N GLN A 57 -59.13 8.06 7.01
CA GLN A 57 -57.79 8.45 6.57
C GLN A 57 -57.08 7.26 5.91
N SER A 58 -56.29 7.54 4.88
CA SER A 58 -55.49 6.55 4.16
C SER A 58 -54.02 6.71 4.50
N VAL A 59 -53.32 5.59 4.68
CA VAL A 59 -51.89 5.55 5.04
C VAL A 59 -51.10 4.97 3.88
N LYS A 60 -50.12 5.72 3.38
CA LYS A 60 -49.10 5.21 2.46
C LYS A 60 -47.76 5.18 3.17
N LYS A 61 -47.08 4.04 3.12
CA LYS A 61 -45.73 3.88 3.69
C LYS A 61 -44.71 4.09 2.58
N VAL A 62 -43.66 4.84 2.89
CA VAL A 62 -42.53 5.12 2.01
C VAL A 62 -41.27 4.65 2.71
N ASP A 63 -40.43 3.92 1.99
CA ASP A 63 -39.12 3.52 2.49
C ASP A 63 -38.19 4.73 2.48
N VAL A 64 -37.52 4.98 3.61
CA VAL A 64 -36.57 6.09 3.76
C VAL A 64 -35.13 5.60 3.91
N THR A 65 -34.90 4.30 3.70
CA THR A 65 -33.57 3.73 3.70
C THR A 65 -32.76 4.19 2.48
N THR A 66 -31.44 4.00 2.57
CA THR A 66 -30.55 4.28 1.46
C THR A 66 -30.66 3.14 0.45
N HIS A 67 -31.07 3.48 -0.76
CA HIS A 67 -31.10 2.56 -1.89
C HIS A 67 -29.90 2.81 -2.80
N GLY A 68 -29.33 1.72 -3.30
CA GLY A 68 -28.24 1.73 -4.26
C GLY A 68 -28.74 1.35 -5.66
N THR A 69 -28.33 2.09 -6.68
CA THR A 69 -28.58 1.73 -8.08
C THR A 69 -27.32 1.90 -8.91
N SER A 70 -27.13 1.04 -9.90
CA SER A 70 -26.01 1.12 -10.85
C SER A 70 -26.44 1.77 -12.16
N ILE A 71 -25.51 2.51 -12.76
CA ILE A 71 -25.62 3.03 -14.13
C ILE A 71 -24.43 2.49 -14.91
N GLY A 72 -24.71 1.81 -16.02
CA GLY A 72 -23.71 1.24 -16.93
C GLY A 72 -23.50 -0.28 -16.78
N TYR A 73 -23.96 -0.88 -15.68
CA TYR A 73 -23.89 -2.32 -15.44
C TYR A 73 -25.05 -2.81 -14.58
N VAL A 74 -25.29 -4.12 -14.60
CA VAL A 74 -26.28 -4.79 -13.72
C VAL A 74 -25.57 -5.39 -12.52
N ILE A 75 -26.17 -5.25 -11.34
CA ILE A 75 -25.77 -5.96 -10.13
C ILE A 75 -26.56 -7.27 -10.11
N GLU A 76 -25.88 -8.42 -10.15
CA GLU A 76 -26.55 -9.73 -9.98
C GLU A 76 -27.02 -9.91 -8.52
N GLU A 77 -28.00 -10.79 -8.29
CA GLU A 77 -28.58 -11.05 -6.95
C GLU A 77 -27.56 -11.46 -5.88
N ASP A 78 -26.36 -11.93 -6.27
CA ASP A 78 -25.23 -12.26 -5.37
C ASP A 78 -24.38 -11.02 -4.98
N GLY A 79 -24.77 -9.82 -5.38
CA GLY A 79 -24.00 -8.59 -5.16
C GLY A 79 -22.75 -8.45 -6.03
N GLN A 80 -22.52 -9.40 -6.94
CA GLN A 80 -21.45 -9.34 -7.93
C GLN A 80 -21.88 -8.57 -9.18
N LYS A 81 -20.91 -7.93 -9.84
CA LYS A 81 -21.10 -7.22 -11.11
C LYS A 81 -21.47 -8.27 -12.17
N GLY A 82 -22.67 -8.15 -12.73
CA GLY A 82 -23.16 -9.11 -13.72
C GLY A 82 -22.31 -9.11 -14.98
N ALA A 83 -22.09 -10.30 -15.55
CA ALA A 83 -21.21 -10.49 -16.69
C ALA A 83 -21.74 -9.87 -18.00
N TYR A 84 -22.99 -9.43 -18.03
CA TYR A 84 -23.67 -8.92 -19.21
C TYR A 84 -23.89 -7.40 -19.13
N PRO A 85 -23.39 -6.60 -20.09
CA PRO A 85 -23.78 -5.20 -20.22
C PRO A 85 -25.26 -5.15 -20.64
N VAL A 86 -26.14 -4.72 -19.74
CA VAL A 86 -27.50 -4.35 -20.14
C VAL A 86 -27.50 -2.87 -20.51
N ASP A 87 -27.72 -2.66 -21.81
CA ASP A 87 -27.82 -1.40 -22.53
C ASP A 87 -26.48 -0.67 -22.74
N GLU A 88 -25.68 -1.18 -23.68
CA GLU A 88 -24.44 -0.56 -24.20
C GLU A 88 -24.63 0.94 -24.54
N ASN A 89 -25.86 1.39 -24.82
CA ASN A 89 -26.16 2.77 -25.17
C ASN A 89 -26.14 3.75 -23.99
N ASN A 90 -26.34 3.30 -22.74
CA ASN A 90 -26.45 4.21 -21.60
C ASN A 90 -25.12 4.43 -20.86
N ALA A 91 -24.13 3.56 -21.08
CA ALA A 91 -22.83 3.62 -20.43
C ALA A 91 -21.75 4.33 -21.26
N ILE A 92 -21.94 4.40 -22.58
CA ILE A 92 -20.99 5.03 -23.50
C ILE A 92 -21.21 6.56 -23.52
N MET A 93 -20.13 7.30 -23.28
CA MET A 93 -20.10 8.76 -23.23
C MET A 93 -18.98 9.30 -24.10
N ILE A 94 -19.14 10.55 -24.52
CA ILE A 94 -18.13 11.29 -25.29
C ILE A 94 -17.48 12.30 -24.36
N THR A 95 -16.15 12.26 -24.28
CA THR A 95 -15.33 13.22 -23.52
C THR A 95 -15.04 14.48 -24.34
N SER A 96 -14.47 15.51 -23.72
CA SER A 96 -14.15 16.80 -24.36
C SER A 96 -13.23 16.70 -25.58
N ASP A 97 -12.41 15.66 -25.63
CA ASP A 97 -11.48 15.32 -26.72
C ASP A 97 -12.07 14.33 -27.73
N PHE A 98 -13.40 14.16 -27.74
CA PHE A 98 -14.16 13.31 -28.65
C PHE A 98 -13.84 11.81 -28.58
N ASN A 99 -13.26 11.36 -27.46
CA ASN A 99 -13.06 9.94 -27.21
C ASN A 99 -14.34 9.29 -26.65
N LEU A 100 -14.57 8.04 -27.03
CA LEU A 100 -15.65 7.23 -26.48
C LEU A 100 -15.15 6.50 -25.23
N LEU A 101 -15.88 6.63 -24.14
CA LEU A 101 -15.56 5.99 -22.88
C LEU A 101 -16.80 5.32 -22.30
N ASN A 102 -16.67 4.06 -21.89
CA ASN A 102 -17.67 3.37 -21.09
C ASN A 102 -17.30 3.56 -19.61
N ILE A 103 -18.19 4.22 -18.87
CA ILE A 103 -17.98 4.52 -17.44
C ILE A 103 -19.13 3.94 -16.62
N ASP A 104 -18.75 3.16 -15.61
CA ASP A 104 -19.66 2.55 -14.66
C ASP A 104 -19.80 3.43 -13.42
N PHE A 105 -21.03 3.74 -13.03
CA PHE A 105 -21.35 4.53 -11.84
C PHE A 105 -22.21 3.73 -10.87
N TYR A 106 -21.97 3.96 -9.58
CA TYR A 106 -22.81 3.47 -8.49
C TYR A 106 -23.35 4.66 -7.71
N ILE A 107 -24.66 4.69 -7.48
CA ILE A 107 -25.37 5.80 -6.88
C ILE A 107 -26.11 5.33 -5.65
N GLU A 108 -25.98 6.09 -4.58
CA GLU A 108 -26.71 5.89 -3.34
C GLU A 108 -27.64 7.07 -3.12
N TYR A 109 -28.92 6.81 -2.94
CA TYR A 109 -29.94 7.82 -2.74
C TYR A 109 -30.92 7.40 -1.65
N LYS A 110 -31.67 8.36 -1.11
CA LYS A 110 -32.71 8.10 -0.11
C LYS A 110 -33.87 9.06 -0.29
N VAL A 111 -35.03 8.68 0.21
CA VAL A 111 -36.20 9.57 0.26
C VAL A 111 -35.99 10.60 1.38
N SER A 112 -35.92 11.88 1.00
CA SER A 112 -35.80 13.00 1.94
C SER A 112 -37.16 13.61 2.29
N ASP A 113 -38.08 13.68 1.34
CA ASP A 113 -39.45 14.15 1.56
C ASP A 113 -40.45 13.09 1.05
N PRO A 114 -41.07 12.31 1.95
CA PRO A 114 -42.06 11.29 1.60
C PRO A 114 -43.32 11.85 0.92
N ILE A 115 -43.65 13.12 1.15
CA ILE A 115 -44.83 13.75 0.52
C ILE A 115 -44.51 14.03 -0.95
N ALA A 116 -43.40 14.72 -1.19
CA ALA A 116 -42.94 15.01 -2.54
C ALA A 116 -42.72 13.73 -3.35
N TYR A 117 -42.12 12.70 -2.75
CA TYR A 117 -41.89 11.40 -3.38
C TYR A 117 -43.18 10.72 -3.88
N LEU A 118 -44.27 10.80 -3.10
CA LEU A 118 -45.53 10.12 -3.44
C LEU A 118 -46.45 10.91 -4.39
N TYR A 119 -46.29 12.23 -4.46
CA TYR A 119 -47.29 13.11 -5.08
C TYR A 119 -46.74 14.07 -6.13
N ASN A 120 -45.43 14.38 -6.12
CA ASN A 120 -44.84 15.28 -7.12
C ASN A 120 -44.42 14.55 -8.41
N ALA A 121 -44.26 13.23 -8.35
CA ALA A 121 -43.88 12.40 -9.49
C ALA A 121 -44.62 11.06 -9.47
N GLU A 122 -44.87 10.49 -10.65
CA GLU A 122 -45.43 9.15 -10.81
C GLU A 122 -44.36 8.07 -10.60
N GLU A 123 -43.18 8.26 -11.20
CA GLU A 123 -42.03 7.35 -11.12
C GLU A 123 -40.75 8.12 -10.70
N PRO A 124 -40.63 8.49 -9.40
CA PRO A 124 -39.51 9.30 -8.91
C PRO A 124 -38.14 8.64 -9.11
N ASP A 125 -38.05 7.32 -9.02
CA ASP A 125 -36.78 6.58 -9.17
C ASP A 125 -36.28 6.62 -10.62
N GLU A 126 -37.19 6.52 -11.61
CA GLU A 126 -36.83 6.66 -13.03
C GLU A 126 -36.42 8.09 -13.36
N ILE A 127 -37.11 9.09 -12.80
CA ILE A 127 -36.73 10.49 -12.97
C ILE A 127 -35.34 10.75 -12.37
N LEU A 128 -35.04 10.22 -11.19
CA LEU A 128 -33.70 10.31 -10.60
C LEU A 128 -32.65 9.68 -11.53
N LYS A 129 -32.93 8.50 -12.09
CA LYS A 129 -32.03 7.84 -13.04
C LYS A 129 -31.78 8.73 -14.27
N ASN A 130 -32.83 9.32 -14.84
CA ASN A 130 -32.73 10.20 -16.00
C ASN A 130 -31.95 11.49 -15.72
N ILE A 131 -32.23 12.15 -14.58
CA ILE A 131 -31.48 13.32 -14.12
C ILE A 131 -30.01 12.97 -13.94
N THR A 132 -29.73 11.83 -13.33
CA THR A 132 -28.36 11.40 -13.07
C THR A 132 -27.62 11.11 -14.38
N MET A 133 -28.22 10.36 -15.30
CA MET A 133 -27.63 10.11 -16.63
C MET A 133 -27.36 11.41 -17.39
N ALA A 134 -28.28 12.38 -17.35
CA ALA A 134 -28.09 13.68 -17.98
C ALA A 134 -26.94 14.47 -17.33
N SER A 135 -26.88 14.51 -15.99
CA SER A 135 -25.86 15.22 -15.22
C SER A 135 -24.47 14.62 -15.46
N ILE A 136 -24.36 13.29 -15.40
CA ILE A 136 -23.11 12.58 -15.71
C ILE A 136 -22.64 12.93 -17.12
N ARG A 137 -23.53 12.82 -18.13
CA ARG A 137 -23.17 13.09 -19.53
C ARG A 137 -22.72 14.53 -19.74
N ASN A 138 -23.37 15.48 -19.08
CA ASN A 138 -23.01 16.90 -19.14
C ASN A 138 -21.62 17.16 -18.54
N VAL A 139 -21.35 16.62 -17.35
CA VAL A 139 -20.06 16.83 -16.67
C VAL A 139 -18.92 16.11 -17.40
N VAL A 140 -19.09 14.84 -17.77
CA VAL A 140 -18.05 14.04 -18.45
C VAL A 140 -17.63 14.67 -19.79
N SER A 141 -18.55 15.34 -20.49
CA SER A 141 -18.25 16.07 -21.73
C SER A 141 -17.24 17.22 -21.56
N ASN A 142 -17.00 17.70 -20.33
CA ASN A 142 -16.03 18.78 -20.05
C ASN A 142 -14.64 18.26 -19.70
N TYR A 143 -14.46 16.95 -19.53
CA TYR A 143 -13.21 16.33 -19.12
C TYR A 143 -12.58 15.54 -20.26
N THR A 144 -11.26 15.35 -20.23
CA THR A 144 -10.54 14.50 -21.20
C THR A 144 -10.62 13.02 -20.82
N VAL A 145 -10.33 12.12 -21.76
CA VAL A 145 -10.32 10.67 -21.49
C VAL A 145 -9.32 10.29 -20.39
N ASP A 146 -8.13 10.91 -20.41
CA ASP A 146 -7.07 10.64 -19.44
C ASP A 146 -7.49 11.07 -18.02
N GLU A 147 -8.12 12.24 -17.88
CA GLU A 147 -8.64 12.73 -16.60
C GLU A 147 -9.76 11.84 -16.07
N ALA A 148 -10.67 11.40 -16.95
CA ALA A 148 -11.77 10.50 -16.59
C ALA A 148 -11.26 9.11 -16.16
N MET A 149 -10.12 8.65 -16.71
CA MET A 149 -9.55 7.35 -16.40
C MET A 149 -8.55 7.35 -15.23
N THR A 150 -7.88 8.47 -14.96
CA THR A 150 -6.77 8.54 -13.99
C THR A 150 -7.07 9.44 -12.80
N THR A 151 -6.62 10.70 -12.85
CA THR A 151 -6.52 11.62 -11.70
C THR A 151 -7.75 12.49 -11.48
N GLY A 152 -8.60 12.67 -12.50
CA GLY A 152 -9.77 13.54 -12.47
C GLY A 152 -11.00 12.94 -11.79
N LYS A 153 -10.99 11.65 -11.42
CA LYS A 153 -12.18 10.92 -10.93
C LYS A 153 -12.85 11.58 -9.73
N ASN A 154 -12.08 12.06 -8.76
CA ASN A 154 -12.64 12.72 -7.56
C ASN A 154 -13.33 14.04 -7.91
N GLN A 155 -12.73 14.84 -8.79
CA GLN A 155 -13.29 16.11 -9.22
C GLN A 155 -14.58 15.89 -10.03
N ILE A 156 -14.53 14.95 -10.98
CA ILE A 156 -15.69 14.54 -11.79
C ILE A 156 -16.85 14.09 -10.90
N GLN A 157 -16.60 13.24 -9.89
CA GLN A 157 -17.63 12.80 -8.94
C GLN A 157 -18.23 13.98 -8.16
N SER A 158 -17.40 14.90 -7.70
CA SER A 158 -17.85 16.10 -6.96
C SER A 158 -18.74 16.99 -7.83
N ASP A 159 -18.32 17.24 -9.08
CA ASP A 159 -19.06 18.08 -10.01
C ASP A 159 -20.39 17.43 -10.42
N ILE A 160 -20.39 16.12 -10.69
CA ILE A 160 -21.61 15.36 -10.97
C ILE A 160 -22.56 15.42 -9.77
N LYS A 161 -22.06 15.20 -8.55
CA LYS A 161 -22.86 15.29 -7.33
C LYS A 161 -23.51 16.66 -7.20
N ALA A 162 -22.76 17.73 -7.45
CA ALA A 162 -23.29 19.09 -7.38
C ALA A 162 -24.38 19.34 -8.44
N ASP A 163 -24.21 18.85 -9.67
CA ASP A 163 -25.18 18.99 -10.75
C ASP A 163 -26.48 18.20 -10.49
N ILE A 164 -26.37 16.97 -9.97
CA ILE A 164 -27.53 16.16 -9.58
C ILE A 164 -28.29 16.83 -8.44
N VAL A 165 -27.61 17.29 -7.38
CA VAL A 165 -28.26 17.96 -6.25
C VAL A 165 -29.02 19.19 -6.72
N ARG A 166 -28.40 20.03 -7.57
CA ARG A 166 -29.07 21.19 -8.17
C ARG A 166 -30.32 20.78 -8.96
N SER A 167 -30.21 19.75 -9.80
CA SER A 167 -31.33 19.27 -10.62
C SER A 167 -32.47 18.68 -9.78
N LEU A 168 -32.15 17.99 -8.68
CA LEU A 168 -33.13 17.45 -7.75
C LEU A 168 -33.86 18.55 -6.97
N ASP A 169 -33.17 19.63 -6.61
CA ASP A 169 -33.76 20.80 -5.94
C ASP A 169 -34.75 21.54 -6.86
N GLU A 170 -34.50 21.56 -8.17
CA GLU A 170 -35.40 22.15 -9.17
C GLU A 170 -36.67 21.31 -9.38
N GLN A 171 -36.52 20.00 -9.53
CA GLN A 171 -37.64 19.09 -9.84
C GLN A 171 -38.47 18.69 -8.60
N LYS A 172 -37.89 18.80 -7.39
CA LYS A 172 -38.57 18.56 -6.11
C LYS A 172 -39.30 17.22 -6.04
N ILE A 173 -38.67 16.15 -6.52
CA ILE A 173 -39.23 14.78 -6.54
C ILE A 173 -39.14 14.07 -5.17
N GLY A 174 -38.63 14.72 -4.13
CA GLY A 174 -38.53 14.16 -2.77
C GLY A 174 -37.37 13.19 -2.53
N LEU A 175 -36.50 13.00 -3.52
CA LEU A 175 -35.28 12.20 -3.43
C LEU A 175 -34.05 13.06 -3.16
N SER A 176 -33.12 12.52 -2.38
CA SER A 176 -31.81 13.13 -2.12
C SER A 176 -30.70 12.14 -2.49
N LEU A 177 -29.70 12.65 -3.21
CA LEU A 177 -28.46 11.93 -3.47
C LEU A 177 -27.61 11.88 -2.19
N VAL A 178 -27.17 10.69 -1.81
CA VAL A 178 -26.22 10.48 -0.70
C VAL A 178 -24.81 10.51 -1.25
N ASN A 179 -24.54 9.66 -2.24
CA ASN A 179 -23.21 9.50 -2.81
C ASN A 179 -23.26 9.02 -4.27
N ILE A 180 -22.19 9.31 -5.01
CA ILE A 180 -21.95 8.80 -6.35
C ILE A 180 -20.48 8.39 -6.48
N THR A 181 -20.25 7.19 -7.00
CA THR A 181 -18.91 6.62 -7.15
C THR A 181 -18.71 6.11 -8.57
N ILE A 182 -17.55 6.43 -9.15
CA ILE A 182 -17.07 5.84 -10.42
C ILE A 182 -16.43 4.49 -10.08
N GLN A 183 -16.91 3.42 -10.69
CA GLN A 183 -16.41 2.06 -10.50
C GLN A 183 -15.30 1.73 -11.49
N ASP A 184 -15.62 1.76 -12.78
CA ASP A 184 -14.70 1.41 -13.86
C ASP A 184 -14.87 2.40 -15.02
N SER A 185 -13.79 2.62 -15.76
CA SER A 185 -13.72 3.57 -16.88
C SER A 185 -12.82 2.96 -17.96
N ARG A 186 -13.43 2.52 -19.06
CA ARG A 186 -12.71 1.81 -20.14
C ARG A 186 -13.19 2.21 -21.52
N PRO A 187 -12.29 2.31 -22.52
CA PRO A 187 -12.70 2.50 -23.91
C PRO A 187 -13.62 1.35 -24.39
N PRO A 188 -14.61 1.60 -25.27
CA PRO A 188 -15.59 0.60 -25.68
C PRO A 188 -15.06 -0.46 -26.66
N VAL A 189 -13.94 -0.19 -27.33
CA VAL A 189 -13.36 -1.12 -28.31
C VAL A 189 -12.09 -1.78 -27.77
N ASP A 190 -12.11 -3.11 -27.65
CA ASP A 190 -10.98 -3.89 -27.12
C ASP A 190 -9.68 -3.70 -27.94
N SER A 191 -9.80 -3.41 -29.24
CA SER A 191 -8.66 -3.14 -30.11
C SER A 191 -7.85 -1.92 -29.66
N VAL A 192 -8.52 -0.86 -29.19
CA VAL A 192 -7.88 0.38 -28.75
C VAL A 192 -7.30 0.22 -27.34
N VAL A 193 -7.92 -0.59 -26.48
CA VAL A 193 -7.39 -0.91 -25.15
C VAL A 193 -5.98 -1.49 -25.22
N SER A 194 -5.72 -2.40 -26.16
CA SER A 194 -4.38 -2.98 -26.35
C SER A 194 -3.33 -1.94 -26.76
N ALA A 195 -3.70 -1.00 -27.62
CA ALA A 195 -2.82 0.08 -28.05
C ALA A 195 -2.50 1.07 -26.89
N PHE A 196 -3.50 1.44 -26.09
CA PHE A 196 -3.28 2.28 -24.90
C PHE A 196 -2.41 1.57 -23.85
N LYS A 197 -2.66 0.28 -23.61
CA LYS A 197 -1.81 -0.53 -22.72
C LYS A 197 -0.37 -0.60 -23.23
N ALA A 198 -0.17 -0.71 -24.55
CA ALA A 198 1.16 -0.71 -25.14
C ALA A 198 1.89 0.64 -24.93
N VAL A 199 1.19 1.78 -25.10
CA VAL A 199 1.76 3.11 -24.83
C VAL A 199 2.12 3.28 -23.37
N GLU A 200 1.25 2.85 -22.46
CA GLU A 200 1.48 2.93 -21.02
C GLU A 200 2.68 2.05 -20.61
N THR A 201 2.72 0.82 -21.12
CA THR A 201 3.86 -0.10 -20.91
C THR A 201 5.16 0.51 -21.46
N ALA A 202 5.10 1.18 -22.61
CA ALA A 202 6.26 1.84 -23.19
C ALA A 202 6.75 3.04 -22.36
N LYS A 203 5.84 3.83 -21.79
CA LYS A 203 6.18 4.92 -20.85
C LYS A 203 6.85 4.38 -19.59
N GLN A 204 6.24 3.37 -18.97
CA GLN A 204 6.82 2.71 -17.79
C GLN A 204 8.18 2.08 -18.10
N GLY A 205 8.33 1.48 -19.29
CA GLY A 205 9.60 0.96 -19.77
C GLY A 205 10.65 2.06 -19.97
N ALA A 206 10.27 3.21 -20.52
CA ALA A 206 11.16 4.35 -20.69
C ALA A 206 11.63 4.91 -19.35
N ASP A 207 10.73 5.08 -18.38
CA ASP A 207 11.06 5.54 -17.04
C ASP A 207 11.96 4.53 -16.32
N THR A 208 11.70 3.24 -16.48
CA THR A 208 12.55 2.17 -15.94
C THR A 208 13.96 2.22 -16.54
N ALA A 209 14.07 2.35 -17.86
CA ALA A 209 15.35 2.45 -18.55
C ALA A 209 16.12 3.71 -18.12
N MET A 210 15.44 4.84 -17.94
CA MET A 210 16.05 6.07 -17.44
C MET A 210 16.56 5.90 -16.01
N ASN A 211 15.77 5.29 -15.13
CA ASN A 211 16.17 5.04 -13.74
C ASN A 211 17.36 4.06 -13.65
N GLN A 212 17.38 3.01 -14.48
CA GLN A 212 18.52 2.10 -14.59
C GLN A 212 19.79 2.81 -15.08
N ALA A 213 19.66 3.70 -16.07
CA ALA A 213 20.78 4.49 -16.56
C ALA A 213 21.32 5.46 -15.48
N LEU A 214 20.43 6.10 -14.73
CA LEU A 214 20.80 6.94 -13.59
C LEU A 214 21.48 6.13 -12.47
N GLN A 215 20.96 4.95 -12.15
CA GLN A 215 21.57 4.03 -11.19
C GLN A 215 22.98 3.63 -11.62
N TYR A 216 23.16 3.21 -12.88
CA TYR A 216 24.47 2.83 -13.43
C TYR A 216 25.48 3.99 -13.35
N LYS A 217 25.06 5.20 -13.75
CA LYS A 217 25.88 6.41 -13.65
C LYS A 217 26.29 6.69 -12.20
N ASN A 218 25.33 6.63 -11.27
CA ASN A 218 25.55 6.90 -9.86
C ASN A 218 26.36 5.81 -9.15
N GLN A 219 26.50 4.62 -9.73
CA GLN A 219 27.39 3.57 -9.24
C GLN A 219 28.80 3.70 -9.82
N GLN A 220 28.92 3.91 -11.13
CA GLN A 220 30.23 3.89 -11.80
C GLN A 220 31.10 5.11 -11.53
N ILE A 221 30.51 6.31 -11.47
CA ILE A 221 31.31 7.53 -11.23
C ILE A 221 31.95 7.49 -9.84
N PRO A 222 31.21 7.25 -8.74
CA PRO A 222 31.82 7.19 -7.41
C PRO A 222 32.77 6.00 -7.23
N ALA A 223 32.51 4.86 -7.88
CA ALA A 223 33.42 3.72 -7.85
C ALA A 223 34.76 4.05 -8.51
N ALA A 224 34.74 4.69 -9.69
CA ALA A 224 35.95 5.11 -10.38
C ALA A 224 36.72 6.19 -9.61
N GLU A 225 36.02 7.14 -8.97
CA GLU A 225 36.63 8.14 -8.08
C GLU A 225 37.28 7.50 -6.86
N ALA A 226 36.59 6.54 -6.21
CA ALA A 226 37.12 5.80 -5.07
C ALA A 226 38.37 4.98 -5.44
N ASP A 227 38.38 4.35 -6.62
CA ASP A 227 39.54 3.60 -7.12
C ASP A 227 40.74 4.52 -7.40
N ALA A 228 40.50 5.67 -8.02
CA ALA A 228 41.52 6.67 -8.27
C ALA A 228 42.12 7.19 -6.96
N ASP A 229 41.26 7.54 -5.99
CA ASP A 229 41.68 7.99 -4.66
C ASP A 229 42.44 6.89 -3.91
N ALA A 230 42.01 5.64 -4.00
CA ALA A 230 42.69 4.51 -3.40
C ALA A 230 44.10 4.31 -3.98
N ILE A 231 44.30 4.47 -5.29
CA ILE A 231 45.62 4.40 -5.93
C ILE A 231 46.52 5.52 -5.41
N VAL A 232 46.02 6.76 -5.35
CA VAL A 232 46.78 7.92 -4.84
C VAL A 232 47.14 7.74 -3.37
N GLN A 233 46.20 7.30 -2.54
CA GLN A 233 46.41 7.01 -1.12
C GLN A 233 47.46 5.91 -0.93
N LYS A 234 47.39 4.81 -1.70
CA LYS A 234 48.40 3.73 -1.66
C LYS A 234 49.79 4.24 -2.05
N ALA A 235 49.89 5.08 -3.09
CA ALA A 235 51.16 5.66 -3.51
C ALA A 235 51.76 6.59 -2.43
N ASN A 236 50.92 7.41 -1.80
CA ASN A 236 51.33 8.29 -0.69
C ASN A 236 51.76 7.49 0.55
N ALA A 237 51.02 6.45 0.90
CA ALA A 237 51.37 5.53 1.98
C ALA A 237 52.71 4.86 1.72
N TYR A 238 52.93 4.33 0.50
CA TYR A 238 54.21 3.73 0.12
C TYR A 238 55.36 4.73 0.22
N LYS A 239 55.19 5.95 -0.31
CA LYS A 239 56.18 7.02 -0.19
C LYS A 239 56.53 7.33 1.26
N ALA A 240 55.52 7.47 2.12
CA ALA A 240 55.70 7.76 3.54
C ALA A 240 56.44 6.62 4.26
N THR A 241 56.06 5.36 4.00
CA THR A 241 56.76 4.18 4.52
C THR A 241 58.22 4.15 4.10
N ARG A 242 58.52 4.40 2.82
CA ARG A 242 59.90 4.41 2.32
C ARG A 242 60.75 5.52 2.93
N LEU A 243 60.16 6.70 3.15
CA LEU A 243 60.85 7.81 3.82
C LEU A 243 61.12 7.47 5.29
N ALA A 244 60.12 6.95 6.01
CA ALA A 244 60.27 6.56 7.41
C ALA A 244 61.28 5.41 7.59
N GLU A 245 61.29 4.42 6.69
CA GLU A 245 62.32 3.37 6.66
C GLU A 245 63.72 3.96 6.47
N ALA A 246 63.89 4.87 5.51
CA ALA A 246 65.18 5.51 5.24
C ALA A 246 65.65 6.37 6.44
N GLU A 247 64.77 7.17 7.02
CA GLU A 247 65.05 7.95 8.23
C GLU A 247 65.41 7.05 9.42
N GLY A 248 64.68 5.96 9.61
CA GLY A 248 64.97 4.96 10.64
C GLY A 248 66.33 4.28 10.43
N GLN A 249 66.70 3.95 9.19
CA GLN A 249 68.01 3.40 8.86
C GLN A 249 69.13 4.41 9.09
N VAL A 250 68.94 5.67 8.70
CA VAL A 250 69.91 6.76 8.94
C VAL A 250 70.08 7.02 10.44
N ALA A 251 68.99 7.05 11.20
CA ALA A 251 69.03 7.20 12.66
C ALA A 251 69.81 6.06 13.32
N ARG A 252 69.50 4.80 12.96
CA ARG A 252 70.23 3.61 13.44
C ARG A 252 71.72 3.66 13.08
N PHE A 253 72.05 4.03 11.84
CA PHE A 253 73.44 4.16 11.40
C PHE A 253 74.20 5.24 12.16
N ASN A 254 73.59 6.42 12.36
CA ASN A 254 74.20 7.53 13.09
C ASN A 254 74.44 7.19 14.57
N GLU A 255 73.51 6.48 15.20
CA GLU A 255 73.66 5.99 16.58
C GLU A 255 74.79 4.96 16.68
N MET A 256 74.82 3.98 15.76
CA MET A 256 75.90 3.00 15.68
C MET A 256 77.28 3.66 15.43
N TYR A 257 77.33 4.66 14.55
CA TYR A 257 78.56 5.40 14.26
C TYR A 257 79.08 6.18 15.48
N LYS A 258 78.18 6.82 16.25
CA LYS A 258 78.54 7.49 17.51
C LYS A 258 79.20 6.53 18.51
N GLU A 259 78.65 5.34 18.68
CA GLU A 259 79.21 4.33 19.60
C GLU A 259 80.52 3.74 19.06
N TYR A 260 80.61 3.48 17.76
CA TYR A 260 81.85 3.04 17.11
C TYR A 260 82.99 4.06 17.29
N SER A 261 82.69 5.35 17.17
CA SER A 261 83.66 6.43 17.38
C SER A 261 84.20 6.50 18.81
N ARG A 262 83.44 6.04 19.82
CA ARG A 262 83.86 6.01 21.23
C ARG A 262 84.64 4.74 21.55
N PHE A 263 84.19 3.58 21.06
CA PHE A 263 84.76 2.27 21.39
C PHE A 263 84.87 1.36 20.14
N PRO A 264 85.92 1.52 19.31
CA PRO A 264 85.99 0.85 18.00
C PRO A 264 86.17 -0.68 18.07
N GLU A 265 87.00 -1.18 18.99
CA GLU A 265 87.30 -2.62 19.08
C GLU A 265 86.14 -3.46 19.61
N VAL A 266 85.41 -2.95 20.62
CA VAL A 266 84.27 -3.67 21.23
C VAL A 266 83.07 -3.68 20.29
N THR A 267 82.81 -2.56 19.62
CA THR A 267 81.68 -2.42 18.67
C THR A 267 81.85 -3.33 17.45
N ARG A 268 83.08 -3.43 16.90
CA ARG A 268 83.36 -4.32 15.76
C ARG A 268 83.14 -5.79 16.09
N LYS A 269 83.59 -6.24 17.26
CA LYS A 269 83.39 -7.63 17.72
C LYS A 269 81.90 -7.93 17.94
N ARG A 270 81.15 -7.02 18.58
CA ARG A 270 79.70 -7.17 18.76
C ARG A 270 78.97 -7.29 17.43
N LEU A 271 79.22 -6.38 16.49
CA LEU A 271 78.55 -6.38 15.19
C LEU A 271 78.86 -7.67 14.40
N PHE A 272 80.09 -8.18 14.50
CA PHE A 272 80.48 -9.44 13.87
C PHE A 272 79.68 -10.62 14.42
N PHE A 273 79.55 -10.73 15.75
CA PHE A 273 78.77 -11.81 16.35
C PHE A 273 77.26 -11.66 16.08
N GLU A 274 76.70 -10.44 16.12
CA GLU A 274 75.29 -10.18 15.81
C GLU A 274 74.95 -10.50 14.35
N LYS A 275 75.82 -10.13 13.39
CA LYS A 275 75.63 -10.49 11.98
C LYS A 275 75.87 -11.98 11.70
N MET A 276 76.76 -12.62 12.44
CA MET A 276 76.98 -14.05 12.31
C MET A 276 75.80 -14.86 12.88
N GLU A 277 75.18 -14.40 13.96
CA GLU A 277 73.93 -14.95 14.51
C GLU A 277 72.74 -14.76 13.55
N GLU A 278 72.60 -13.58 12.95
CA GLU A 278 71.54 -13.27 11.97
C GLU A 278 71.66 -14.10 10.68
N LEU A 279 72.87 -14.22 10.12
CA LEU A 279 73.10 -14.93 8.85
C LEU A 279 73.20 -16.45 9.02
N MET A 280 73.50 -16.94 10.23
CA MET A 280 73.70 -18.36 10.51
C MET A 280 73.03 -18.79 11.83
N PRO A 281 71.69 -18.74 11.93
CA PRO A 281 70.98 -19.09 13.17
C PRO A 281 71.20 -20.54 13.63
N ASN A 282 71.66 -21.43 12.73
CA ASN A 282 71.85 -22.86 12.99
C ASN A 282 73.33 -23.31 13.01
N VAL A 283 74.31 -22.39 13.02
CA VAL A 283 75.73 -22.79 13.01
C VAL A 283 76.37 -22.58 14.38
N LYS A 284 76.63 -23.70 15.08
CA LYS A 284 77.29 -23.73 16.38
C LYS A 284 78.80 -23.48 16.21
N VAL A 285 79.28 -22.28 16.54
CA VAL A 285 80.71 -21.94 16.49
C VAL A 285 81.42 -22.60 17.69
N ILE A 286 82.22 -23.64 17.42
CA ILE A 286 83.08 -24.28 18.41
C ILE A 286 84.45 -23.60 18.37
N ILE A 287 84.81 -22.86 19.42
CA ILE A 287 86.16 -22.31 19.58
C ILE A 287 87.03 -23.41 20.20
N THR A 288 87.82 -24.08 19.38
CA THR A 288 88.76 -25.12 19.84
C THR A 288 90.17 -24.55 19.90
N ASP A 289 90.65 -24.27 21.11
CA ASP A 289 92.07 -24.15 21.40
C ASP A 289 92.64 -25.56 21.58
N GLY A 290 93.11 -26.17 20.49
CA GLY A 290 94.18 -27.17 20.50
C GLY A 290 94.04 -28.49 21.27
N SER A 291 92.98 -28.78 22.04
CA SER A 291 92.79 -30.10 22.65
C SER A 291 91.32 -30.41 22.95
N THR A 292 90.86 -31.50 22.36
CA THR A 292 89.51 -32.07 22.33
C THR A 292 88.84 -32.24 23.71
N GLN A 293 87.56 -31.86 23.82
CA GLN A 293 86.48 -32.73 24.33
C GLN A 293 85.10 -32.29 23.80
N THR A 294 84.41 -33.26 23.20
CA THR A 294 82.99 -33.24 22.81
C THR A 294 82.09 -33.09 24.02
N MET A 295 81.15 -32.13 24.01
CA MET A 295 79.96 -32.17 24.86
C MET A 295 78.68 -32.11 24.04
N LEU A 296 77.84 -33.07 24.37
CA LEU A 296 76.51 -33.43 23.90
C LEU A 296 75.58 -32.21 23.71
N PRO A 297 74.70 -32.18 22.69
CA PRO A 297 73.63 -31.18 22.60
C PRO A 297 72.63 -31.43 23.74
N LEU A 298 72.36 -30.39 24.54
CA LEU A 298 71.17 -30.36 25.39
C LEU A 298 70.03 -29.85 24.51
N ASP A 299 69.08 -30.74 24.19
CA ASP A 299 67.74 -30.33 23.77
C ASP A 299 66.97 -29.76 24.96
N ASP A 300 66.03 -28.89 24.63
CA ASP A 300 65.25 -28.06 25.55
C ASP A 300 64.36 -28.92 26.48
N PHE A 301 64.68 -28.93 27.77
CA PHE A 301 63.98 -29.70 28.80
C PHE A 301 62.88 -28.85 29.44
N ALA A 302 61.96 -28.28 28.66
CA ALA A 302 60.88 -27.45 29.19
C ALA A 302 59.63 -27.36 28.30
N SER A 303 59.00 -28.48 27.94
CA SER A 303 57.57 -28.45 27.60
C SER A 303 56.89 -29.82 27.71
N SER A 304 56.77 -30.35 28.93
CA SER A 304 55.63 -31.22 29.28
C SER A 304 55.50 -31.32 30.80
N SER A 305 54.64 -30.49 31.37
CA SER A 305 54.02 -30.75 32.68
C SER A 305 52.56 -30.30 32.60
N ASP A 306 51.72 -31.30 32.53
CA ASP A 306 50.27 -31.30 32.54
C ASP A 306 49.72 -30.61 33.81
N THR A 307 48.64 -29.85 33.70
CA THR A 307 47.71 -29.59 34.82
C THR A 307 46.31 -29.34 34.26
N GLN A 308 45.50 -30.40 34.30
CA GLN A 308 44.05 -30.30 34.29
C GLN A 308 43.53 -29.68 35.60
N ALA A 309 42.49 -28.86 35.46
CA ALA A 309 41.20 -28.90 36.17
C ALA A 309 40.77 -27.55 36.75
N VAL A 310 39.61 -27.03 36.29
CA VAL A 310 38.34 -26.95 37.05
C VAL A 310 37.31 -26.09 36.27
N THR A 311 36.14 -26.68 36.04
CA THR A 311 34.83 -26.16 35.60
C THR A 311 34.31 -24.99 36.46
N VAL A 312 33.39 -24.08 36.11
CA VAL A 312 32.06 -24.19 35.47
C VAL A 312 31.58 -22.76 35.07
N THR A 313 30.70 -22.70 34.07
CA THR A 313 29.54 -21.80 33.87
C THR A 313 29.64 -20.47 33.09
N GLU A 314 28.81 -20.46 32.04
CA GLU A 314 27.86 -19.40 31.63
C GLU A 314 28.27 -18.36 30.55
N ASN A 315 27.76 -18.65 29.34
CA ASN A 315 26.69 -17.90 28.66
C ASN A 315 27.02 -17.15 27.36
N ALA A 316 26.18 -17.46 26.35
CA ALA A 316 25.81 -16.72 25.13
C ALA A 316 26.90 -16.51 24.05
N SER A 317 26.63 -16.57 22.75
CA SER A 317 25.47 -16.95 21.94
C SER A 317 25.88 -16.70 20.48
N SER A 318 25.53 -17.64 19.60
CA SER A 318 25.17 -17.45 18.19
C SER A 318 26.25 -17.12 17.15
N GLY A 319 26.20 -17.88 16.05
CA GLY A 319 26.63 -17.39 14.74
C GLY A 319 27.23 -18.44 13.81
N ASN A 320 26.40 -19.37 13.36
CA ASN A 320 26.70 -20.34 12.30
C ASN A 320 27.15 -19.62 10.99
N ASP A 321 28.24 -20.09 10.38
CA ASP A 321 28.54 -19.85 8.97
C ASP A 321 28.81 -21.21 8.31
N ASN A 322 27.88 -21.64 7.47
CA ASN A 322 27.93 -22.86 6.67
C ASN A 322 27.28 -22.51 5.33
N THR A 323 28.09 -22.32 4.30
CA THR A 323 27.68 -22.47 2.90
C THR A 323 28.91 -22.82 2.08
N GLU A 324 28.90 -24.02 1.48
CA GLU A 324 29.12 -24.26 0.05
C GLU A 324 29.22 -25.78 -0.18
N GLU A 325 28.10 -26.39 -0.56
CA GLU A 325 28.09 -27.62 -1.36
C GLU A 325 27.31 -27.32 -2.64
N GLU A 326 28.02 -27.43 -3.75
CA GLU A 326 27.61 -27.26 -5.14
C GLU A 326 27.08 -28.61 -5.66
N VAL A 327 25.79 -28.70 -6.00
CA VAL A 327 25.22 -29.87 -6.69
C VAL A 327 24.12 -29.45 -7.69
N THR A 328 24.49 -29.56 -8.96
CA THR A 328 23.74 -29.96 -10.17
C THR A 328 22.46 -29.24 -10.62
N GLU A 329 22.56 -28.75 -11.85
CA GLU A 329 21.50 -28.56 -12.85
C GLU A 329 20.60 -29.80 -12.99
N ASP A 330 19.28 -29.59 -13.03
CA ASP A 330 18.34 -30.30 -13.92
C ASP A 330 16.96 -29.57 -13.94
N GLU A 331 16.43 -29.42 -15.17
CA GLU A 331 15.02 -29.26 -15.61
C GLU A 331 14.14 -28.07 -15.15
N GLU A 332 13.87 -27.12 -16.07
CA GLU A 332 12.60 -26.95 -16.83
C GLU A 332 12.74 -25.87 -17.93
#